data_AF-A0AAX6EXQ8-F1
#
_entry.id   AF-A0AAX6EXQ8-F1
#
_cell.length_a   1.000
_cell.length_b   1.000
_cell.length_c   1.000
_cell.angle_alpha   90.00
_cell.angle_beta   90.00
_cell.angle_gamma   90.00
#
_symmetry.space_group_name_H-M   'P 1'
#
loop_
_entity.id
_entity.type
_entity.pdbx_description
1 polymer ?
#
loop_
_entity_poly.entity_id
_entity_poly.type
_entity_poly.pdbx_seq_one_letter_code
_entity_poly.pdbx_strand_id
1 'polypeptide(L)'
;MACFSSFCATPMASPPLLFSSTRNPSVGGESFRRGFRCCPLSLSVSCGESVGEETGGSPAPTLREVCGGKVPESILKRAEEIGYTVPTDVQRQSLPVLLSGCDCILHAQTGSGKTLAYLLLVFSAINFQKSAVQALIVVPTRELGMQVTKVARMLAANPVGGENMQKACTVMALLDGGMLKRHKSWLKAEPPEIVVATIGSLCQMLQKNIFKLQAVRVLVIDEVDFIFGSSKQVFLLRKLLTAYSTIDSRQTVLASASIPQHNRFLYDCIQQKWTKNDVVHIHVNPVQPMPSHLCHNFVICGKKERLHVLLSLLQKDRPKSGIIFVSEQSEKSKKSGKPPSTTLVMEFLKNSYNGGLEVLLLEEDMNFNARATSLSDVRQGGCLLVATDLASRGFDLPETTHVYNFDLPKTVVDYLHRAGRTGRMPFSKNRCSVTSLIAKEERFVLQRFENELMFECEELLLESFAM
;
A
#
# COMPACT_ATOMS: atom_id res chain seq x y z
N MET A 1 11.64 -1.41 22.81
CA MET A 1 12.28 -1.45 21.46
C MET A 1 11.19 -1.19 20.42
N ALA A 2 10.54 -0.01 20.40
CA ALA A 2 11.03 1.36 20.16
C ALA A 2 11.47 1.59 18.69
N CYS A 3 10.47 1.74 17.80
CA CYS A 3 10.52 2.53 16.55
C CYS A 3 9.08 2.63 15.99
N PHE A 4 8.21 3.35 16.70
CA PHE A 4 6.91 3.83 16.21
C PHE A 4 6.63 5.14 16.94
N SER A 5 7.02 6.26 16.34
CA SER A 5 6.54 7.62 16.65
C SER A 5 7.54 8.63 16.07
N SER A 6 7.14 9.37 15.03
CA SER A 6 7.70 10.69 14.74
C SER A 6 6.95 11.34 13.58
N PHE A 7 5.81 11.96 13.90
CA PHE A 7 5.24 13.07 13.13
C PHE A 7 4.59 14.04 14.11
N CYS A 8 5.33 15.08 14.48
CA CYS A 8 4.79 16.33 15.04
C CYS A 8 5.60 17.45 14.38
N ALA A 9 4.95 18.25 13.54
CA ALA A 9 5.52 19.48 13.00
C ALA A 9 4.91 20.67 13.76
N THR A 10 5.74 21.47 14.39
CA THR A 10 5.43 22.81 14.93
C THR A 10 5.60 23.86 13.83
N PRO A 11 4.76 24.90 13.74
CA PRO A 11 4.94 25.97 12.77
C PRO A 11 5.89 27.05 13.33
N MET A 12 6.85 27.50 12.53
CA MET A 12 7.57 28.76 12.77
C MET A 12 7.56 29.64 11.52
N ALA A 13 7.39 30.93 11.80
CA ALA A 13 6.99 32.01 10.91
C ALA A 13 8.03 32.43 9.87
N SER A 14 7.54 32.99 8.76
CA SER A 14 8.30 33.74 7.75
C SER A 14 7.73 35.16 7.56
N PRO A 15 8.57 36.15 7.19
CA PRO A 15 8.25 37.59 7.23
C PRO A 15 7.54 38.09 5.95
N PRO A 16 6.96 39.33 5.95
CA PRO A 16 5.98 39.73 4.96
C PRO A 16 6.60 40.28 3.67
N LEU A 17 5.96 40.01 2.53
CA LEU A 17 6.20 40.71 1.27
C LEU A 17 4.92 41.45 0.83
N LEU A 18 5.14 42.68 0.37
CA LEU A 18 4.17 43.74 0.12
C LEU A 18 3.21 43.46 -1.05
N PHE A 19 1.98 43.92 -0.85
CA PHE A 19 0.87 43.99 -1.81
C PHE A 19 1.17 44.90 -3.02
N SER A 20 0.61 44.55 -4.17
CA SER A 20 0.08 45.53 -5.13
C SER A 20 -1.16 45.00 -5.83
N SER A 21 -2.28 45.69 -5.61
CA SER A 21 -3.63 45.43 -6.14
C SER A 21 -3.83 46.01 -7.54
N THR A 22 -4.50 45.30 -8.44
CA THR A 22 -5.25 45.91 -9.55
C THR A 22 -6.50 45.10 -9.94
N ARG A 23 -7.64 45.66 -9.51
CA ARG A 23 -9.00 45.76 -10.10
C ARG A 23 -9.46 44.81 -11.24
N ASN A 24 -10.59 44.17 -10.94
CA ASN A 24 -11.74 43.72 -11.77
C ASN A 24 -12.20 44.74 -12.85
N PRO A 25 -12.96 44.34 -13.91
CA PRO A 25 -14.40 44.08 -13.74
C PRO A 25 -15.09 43.00 -14.60
N SER A 26 -16.30 42.72 -14.13
CA SER A 26 -17.39 41.80 -14.48
C SER A 26 -18.19 42.07 -15.76
N VAL A 27 -18.74 41.01 -16.38
CA VAL A 27 -20.05 40.90 -17.09
C VAL A 27 -20.41 39.39 -17.09
N GLY A 28 -21.59 38.83 -16.76
CA GLY A 28 -22.98 39.30 -16.73
C GLY A 28 -23.80 38.56 -17.80
N GLY A 29 -24.59 37.52 -17.46
CA GLY A 29 -25.52 36.90 -18.41
C GLY A 29 -26.09 35.53 -18.02
N GLU A 30 -27.26 35.53 -17.37
CA GLU A 30 -28.10 34.35 -17.12
C GLU A 30 -28.93 33.96 -18.36
N SER A 31 -29.16 32.65 -18.55
CA SER A 31 -30.33 32.14 -19.29
C SER A 31 -30.67 30.71 -18.88
N PHE A 32 -31.88 30.58 -18.32
CA PHE A 32 -32.56 29.35 -17.93
C PHE A 32 -32.95 28.48 -19.14
N ARG A 33 -32.61 27.18 -19.12
CA ARG A 33 -33.40 26.12 -19.79
C ARG A 33 -33.43 24.85 -18.94
N ARG A 34 -34.65 24.42 -18.60
CA ARG A 34 -34.99 23.17 -17.93
C ARG A 34 -34.58 21.96 -18.78
N GLY A 35 -33.85 21.03 -18.19
CA GLY A 35 -33.60 19.69 -18.72
C GLY A 35 -33.43 18.72 -17.55
N PHE A 36 -34.34 17.77 -17.43
CA PHE A 36 -34.26 16.67 -16.47
C PHE A 36 -32.93 15.92 -16.63
N ARG A 37 -32.13 15.85 -15.56
CA ARG A 37 -31.01 14.89 -15.41
C ARG A 37 -31.06 14.29 -14.01
N CYS A 38 -31.24 12.98 -13.93
CA CYS A 38 -30.86 12.20 -12.77
C CYS A 38 -29.32 12.26 -12.65
N CYS A 39 -28.82 12.97 -11.66
CA CYS A 39 -27.41 12.94 -11.25
C CYS A 39 -27.27 11.94 -10.08
N PRO A 40 -26.33 10.98 -10.14
CA PRO A 40 -25.85 10.35 -8.91
C PRO A 40 -25.04 11.40 -8.14
N LEU A 41 -25.36 11.59 -6.86
CA LEU A 41 -24.62 12.45 -5.95
C LEU A 41 -23.20 11.89 -5.75
N SER A 42 -22.26 12.29 -6.60
CA SER A 42 -20.83 12.15 -6.32
C SER A 42 -20.43 13.25 -5.34
N LEU A 43 -20.42 12.95 -4.04
CA LEU A 43 -19.73 13.79 -3.07
C LEU A 43 -18.22 13.55 -3.23
N SER A 44 -17.61 14.21 -4.22
CA SER A 44 -16.18 14.46 -4.21
C SER A 44 -15.93 15.54 -3.18
N VAL A 45 -15.48 15.16 -1.98
CA VAL A 45 -14.97 16.13 -1.01
C VAL A 45 -13.60 16.58 -1.52
N SER A 46 -13.60 17.59 -2.40
CA SER A 46 -12.44 18.42 -2.67
C SER A 46 -12.70 19.76 -1.97
N CYS A 47 -12.19 19.92 -0.75
CA CYS A 47 -12.19 21.24 -0.13
C CYS A 47 -11.10 22.08 -0.82
N GLY A 48 -11.55 23.05 -1.62
CA GLY A 48 -10.70 24.15 -2.08
C GLY A 48 -10.25 25.00 -0.90
N GLU A 49 -9.00 25.45 -0.96
CA GLU A 49 -8.44 26.41 -0.01
C GLU A 49 -9.28 27.70 -0.05
N SER A 50 -10.01 27.95 1.04
CA SER A 50 -10.49 29.28 1.36
C SER A 50 -9.54 29.82 2.43
N VAL A 51 -8.70 30.77 2.02
CA VAL A 51 -7.91 31.60 2.93
C VAL A 51 -8.90 32.51 3.65
N GLY A 52 -9.39 32.03 4.79
CA GLY A 52 -10.13 32.79 5.78
C GLY A 52 -9.29 32.88 7.05
N GLU A 53 -9.10 34.11 7.52
CA GLU A 53 -8.30 34.49 8.68
C GLU A 53 -8.52 33.56 9.89
N GLU A 54 -7.42 32.99 10.39
CA GLU A 54 -7.40 32.16 11.59
C GLU A 54 -7.75 32.99 12.83
N THR A 55 -8.86 32.63 13.47
CA THR A 55 -9.10 32.91 14.89
C THR A 55 -9.41 31.60 15.60
N GLY A 56 -8.51 31.19 16.51
CA GLY A 56 -8.75 30.15 17.53
C GLY A 56 -8.31 28.72 17.17
N GLY A 57 -7.04 28.40 17.42
CA GLY A 57 -6.49 27.05 17.28
C GLY A 57 -7.13 26.04 18.24
N SER A 58 -8.02 25.20 17.73
CA SER A 58 -8.43 23.97 18.40
C SER A 58 -7.37 22.88 18.14
N PRO A 59 -6.96 22.09 19.15
CA PRO A 59 -6.00 21.01 18.95
C PRO A 59 -6.51 20.01 17.90
N ALA A 60 -5.60 19.47 17.08
CA ALA A 60 -5.95 18.48 16.06
C ALA A 60 -6.69 17.29 16.72
N PRO A 61 -7.78 16.79 16.11
CA PRO A 61 -8.65 15.83 16.77
C PRO A 61 -7.92 14.52 17.03
N THR A 62 -8.14 13.95 18.22
CA THR A 62 -7.54 12.66 18.60
C THR A 62 -8.19 11.50 17.84
N LEU A 63 -7.51 10.34 17.76
CA LEU A 63 -8.05 9.15 17.08
C LEU A 63 -9.42 8.75 17.65
N ARG A 64 -9.56 8.89 18.96
CA ARG A 64 -10.77 8.64 19.75
C ARG A 64 -11.92 9.57 19.37
N GLU A 65 -11.66 10.87 19.24
CA GLU A 65 -12.66 11.85 18.80
C GLU A 65 -13.14 11.55 17.38
N VAL A 66 -12.23 11.23 16.46
CA VAL A 66 -12.57 10.88 15.07
C VAL A 66 -13.44 9.61 15.01
N CYS A 67 -13.23 8.64 15.90
CA CYS A 67 -14.03 7.42 15.94
C CYS A 67 -15.45 7.62 16.52
N GLY A 68 -15.72 8.76 17.18
CA GLY A 68 -17.07 9.11 17.66
C GLY A 68 -17.72 8.07 18.58
N GLY A 69 -16.93 7.33 19.38
CA GLY A 69 -17.41 6.31 20.31
C GLY A 69 -17.95 5.02 19.68
N LYS A 70 -17.81 4.83 18.37
CA LYS A 70 -18.32 3.64 17.66
C LYS A 70 -17.37 2.44 17.72
N VAL A 71 -16.10 2.68 18.02
CA VAL A 71 -15.08 1.63 18.18
C VAL A 71 -14.99 1.23 19.65
N PRO A 72 -14.90 -0.08 19.99
CA PRO A 72 -14.77 -0.52 21.37
C PRO A 72 -13.59 0.14 22.09
N GLU A 73 -13.84 0.56 23.33
CA GLU A 73 -12.90 1.25 24.19
C GLU A 73 -11.57 0.50 24.38
N SER A 74 -11.66 -0.83 24.52
CA SER A 74 -10.51 -1.72 24.65
C SER A 74 -9.58 -1.66 23.43
N ILE A 75 -10.14 -1.54 22.23
CA ILE A 75 -9.39 -1.46 20.97
C ILE A 75 -8.72 -0.08 20.83
N LEU A 76 -9.43 1.00 21.17
CA LEU A 76 -8.88 2.36 21.13
C LEU A 76 -7.72 2.52 22.13
N LYS A 77 -7.91 2.08 23.38
CA LYS A 77 -6.84 2.06 24.39
C LYS A 77 -5.63 1.26 23.91
N ARG A 78 -5.86 0.10 23.29
CA ARG A 78 -4.78 -0.73 22.75
C ARG A 78 -4.06 -0.04 21.59
N ALA A 79 -4.79 0.65 20.72
CA ALA A 79 -4.21 1.44 19.64
C ALA A 79 -3.31 2.57 20.19
N GLU A 80 -3.77 3.28 21.21
CA GLU A 80 -3.00 4.32 21.92
C GLU A 80 -1.72 3.74 22.57
N GLU A 81 -1.81 2.59 23.25
CA GLU A 81 -0.64 1.88 23.83
C GLU A 81 0.39 1.45 22.79
N ILE A 82 -0.05 1.10 21.58
CA ILE A 82 0.85 0.77 20.46
C ILE A 82 1.51 2.04 19.88
N GLY A 83 0.95 3.22 20.15
CA GLY A 83 1.44 4.52 19.68
C GLY A 83 0.58 5.19 18.60
N TYR A 84 -0.63 4.69 18.34
CA TYR A 84 -1.58 5.29 17.40
C TYR A 84 -2.46 6.34 18.08
N THR A 85 -1.87 7.46 18.48
CA THR A 85 -2.57 8.53 19.21
C THR A 85 -3.16 9.60 18.29
N VAL A 86 -2.39 10.04 17.30
CA VAL A 86 -2.78 11.08 16.34
C VAL A 86 -3.22 10.43 15.03
N PRO A 87 -4.45 10.69 14.53
CA PRO A 87 -4.94 10.11 13.30
C PRO A 87 -4.25 10.76 12.10
N THR A 88 -3.86 9.93 11.12
CA THR A 88 -3.37 10.41 9.82
C THR A 88 -4.49 11.06 9.01
N ASP A 89 -4.16 11.80 7.96
CA ASP A 89 -5.17 12.49 7.15
C ASP A 89 -6.18 11.52 6.51
N VAL A 90 -5.71 10.36 6.03
CA VAL A 90 -6.62 9.33 5.51
C VAL A 90 -7.52 8.78 6.62
N GLN A 91 -7.03 8.61 7.85
CA GLN A 91 -7.85 8.17 8.98
C GLN A 91 -8.88 9.22 9.36
N ARG A 92 -8.48 10.50 9.45
CA ARG A 92 -9.36 11.63 9.77
C ARG A 92 -10.51 11.77 8.78
N GLN A 93 -10.24 11.63 7.49
CA GLN A 93 -11.26 11.74 6.44
C GLN A 93 -12.08 10.45 6.30
N SER A 94 -11.48 9.27 6.47
CA SER A 94 -12.16 8.00 6.20
C SER A 94 -12.95 7.43 7.37
N LEU A 95 -12.48 7.54 8.60
CA LEU A 95 -13.15 6.91 9.75
C LEU A 95 -14.61 7.37 9.92
N PRO A 96 -14.99 8.65 9.80
CA PRO A 96 -16.39 9.05 9.93
C PRO A 96 -17.32 8.38 8.90
N VAL A 97 -16.84 8.21 7.66
CA VAL A 97 -17.57 7.58 6.56
C VAL A 97 -17.59 6.06 6.69
N LEU A 98 -16.45 5.45 7.04
CA LEU A 98 -16.37 4.02 7.28
C LEU A 98 -17.33 3.63 8.42
N LEU A 99 -17.29 4.37 9.53
CA LEU A 99 -18.12 4.09 10.71
C LEU A 99 -19.58 4.51 10.54
N SER A 100 -19.99 5.15 9.45
CA SER A 100 -21.40 5.36 9.10
C SER A 100 -22.04 4.16 8.38
N GLY A 101 -21.23 3.15 7.99
CA GLY A 101 -21.70 1.94 7.32
C GLY A 101 -21.73 2.02 5.79
N CYS A 102 -21.22 3.11 5.20
CA CYS A 102 -21.15 3.29 3.75
C CYS A 102 -20.04 2.43 3.15
N ASP A 103 -20.29 1.87 1.95
CA ASP A 103 -19.21 1.28 1.16
C ASP A 103 -18.19 2.37 0.81
N CYS A 104 -16.91 2.01 0.76
CA CYS A 104 -15.86 3.01 0.61
C CYS A 104 -14.71 2.54 -0.28
N ILE A 105 -14.20 3.45 -1.10
CA ILE A 105 -12.91 3.31 -1.79
C ILE A 105 -11.91 4.20 -1.08
N LEU A 106 -10.94 3.60 -0.40
CA LEU A 106 -9.83 4.28 0.27
C LEU A 106 -8.65 4.38 -0.69
N HIS A 107 -8.45 5.56 -1.25
CA HIS A 107 -7.38 5.86 -2.18
C HIS A 107 -6.40 6.84 -1.51
N ALA A 108 -5.25 6.30 -1.08
CA ALA A 108 -4.20 7.09 -0.44
C ALA A 108 -2.87 6.32 -0.53
N GLN A 109 -1.73 7.00 -0.52
CA GLN A 109 -0.42 6.38 -0.65
C GLN A 109 -0.12 5.26 0.37
N THR A 110 0.83 4.38 0.06
CA THR A 110 1.32 3.37 1.00
C THR A 110 1.93 4.04 2.23
N GLY A 111 1.71 3.48 3.41
CA GLY A 111 2.15 4.09 4.68
C GLY A 111 1.24 5.19 5.22
N SER A 112 0.22 5.64 4.48
CA SER A 112 -0.75 6.64 4.96
C SER A 112 -1.63 6.17 6.14
N GLY A 113 -1.63 4.87 6.48
CA GLY A 113 -2.41 4.34 7.60
C GLY A 113 -3.79 3.77 7.22
N LYS A 114 -4.03 3.45 5.94
CA LYS A 114 -5.26 2.77 5.46
C LYS A 114 -5.60 1.49 6.24
N THR A 115 -4.58 0.69 6.57
CA THR A 115 -4.74 -0.55 7.33
C THR A 115 -5.39 -0.33 8.68
N LEU A 116 -4.95 0.67 9.44
CA LEU A 116 -5.57 0.98 10.73
C LEU A 116 -7.02 1.48 10.54
N ALA A 117 -7.27 2.30 9.51
CA ALA A 117 -8.61 2.83 9.24
C ALA A 117 -9.65 1.72 9.03
N TYR A 118 -9.39 0.75 8.13
CA TYR A 118 -10.33 -0.35 7.91
C TYR A 118 -10.35 -1.37 9.06
N LEU A 119 -9.25 -1.53 9.82
CA LEU A 119 -9.26 -2.43 10.99
C LEU A 119 -10.12 -1.87 12.12
N LEU A 120 -10.10 -0.55 12.36
CA LEU A 120 -10.99 0.10 13.32
C LEU A 120 -12.46 -0.05 12.91
N LEU A 121 -12.77 0.05 11.61
CA LEU A 121 -14.09 -0.29 11.09
C LEU A 121 -14.45 -1.75 11.42
N VAL A 122 -13.58 -2.71 11.12
CA VAL A 122 -13.81 -4.13 11.41
C VAL A 122 -14.13 -4.33 12.89
N PHE A 123 -13.32 -3.77 13.80
CA PHE A 123 -13.55 -3.91 15.24
C PHE A 123 -14.83 -3.22 15.73
N SER A 124 -15.31 -2.17 15.06
CA SER A 124 -16.60 -1.53 15.38
C SER A 124 -17.82 -2.38 14.97
N ALA A 125 -17.68 -3.23 13.95
CA ALA A 125 -18.81 -3.95 13.34
C ALA A 125 -18.98 -5.39 13.85
N ILE A 126 -17.91 -5.99 14.39
CA ILE A 126 -17.93 -7.38 14.88
C ILE A 126 -18.57 -7.49 16.29
N ASN A 127 -19.23 -8.62 16.53
CA ASN A 127 -19.68 -9.01 17.85
C ASN A 127 -18.76 -10.10 18.42
N PHE A 128 -17.98 -9.77 19.45
CA PHE A 128 -17.03 -10.68 20.12
C PHE A 128 -17.67 -11.89 20.82
N GLN A 129 -19.00 -11.88 21.02
CA GLN A 129 -19.72 -13.01 21.63
C GLN A 129 -20.17 -14.05 20.59
N LYS A 130 -20.10 -13.72 19.30
CA LYS A 130 -20.57 -14.60 18.23
C LYS A 130 -19.38 -15.26 17.52
N SER A 131 -19.20 -16.56 17.76
CA SER A 131 -18.22 -17.39 17.04
C SER A 131 -18.64 -17.65 15.59
N ALA A 132 -18.43 -16.65 14.73
CA ALA A 132 -18.69 -16.71 13.31
C ALA A 132 -17.76 -15.73 12.58
N VAL A 133 -17.42 -16.04 11.34
CA VAL A 133 -16.67 -15.11 10.48
C VAL A 133 -17.54 -13.90 10.17
N GLN A 134 -17.20 -12.76 10.76
CA GLN A 134 -17.93 -11.50 10.65
C GLN A 134 -17.18 -10.47 9.80
N ALA A 135 -15.86 -10.58 9.72
CA ALA A 135 -15.04 -9.74 8.85
C ALA A 135 -14.09 -10.58 8.01
N LEU A 136 -13.99 -10.22 6.72
CA LEU A 136 -13.10 -10.84 5.77
C LEU A 136 -12.20 -9.76 5.14
N ILE A 137 -10.89 -9.91 5.27
CA ILE A 137 -9.90 -9.03 4.66
C ILE A 137 -9.16 -9.82 3.58
N VAL A 138 -9.34 -9.43 2.33
CA VAL A 138 -8.71 -10.04 1.16
C VAL A 138 -7.46 -9.24 0.82
N VAL A 139 -6.35 -9.95 0.71
CA VAL A 139 -5.05 -9.39 0.35
C VAL A 139 -4.51 -10.10 -0.90
N PRO A 140 -3.71 -9.42 -1.73
CA PRO A 140 -3.10 -10.04 -2.90
C PRO A 140 -1.99 -11.03 -2.57
N THR A 141 -1.17 -10.73 -1.57
CA THR A 141 0.02 -11.51 -1.22
C THR A 141 -0.07 -12.05 0.19
N ARG A 142 0.64 -13.16 0.44
CA ARG A 142 0.71 -13.77 1.76
C ARG A 142 1.39 -12.83 2.75
N GLU A 143 2.44 -12.15 2.31
CA GLU A 143 3.28 -11.27 3.09
C GLU A 143 2.45 -10.10 3.63
N LEU A 144 1.65 -9.45 2.77
CA LEU A 144 0.72 -8.41 3.21
C LEU A 144 -0.30 -8.99 4.19
N GLY A 145 -0.83 -10.18 3.91
CA GLY A 145 -1.76 -10.86 4.81
C GLY A 145 -1.19 -11.11 6.20
N MET A 146 0.09 -11.47 6.31
CA MET A 146 0.76 -11.63 7.59
C MET A 146 0.91 -10.30 8.33
N GLN A 147 1.26 -9.22 7.63
CA GLN A 147 1.34 -7.88 8.21
C GLN A 147 -0.01 -7.43 8.76
N VAL A 148 -1.06 -7.53 7.95
CA VAL A 148 -2.43 -7.17 8.35
C VAL A 148 -2.89 -8.03 9.52
N THR A 149 -2.63 -9.34 9.48
CA THR A 149 -2.94 -10.26 10.59
C THR A 149 -2.22 -9.85 11.87
N LYS A 150 -0.94 -9.47 11.79
CA LYS A 150 -0.16 -9.04 12.95
C LYS A 150 -0.76 -7.79 13.57
N VAL A 151 -1.08 -6.77 12.77
CA VAL A 151 -1.70 -5.52 13.26
C VAL A 151 -3.07 -5.83 13.88
N ALA A 152 -3.90 -6.63 13.21
CA ALA A 152 -5.20 -7.03 13.74
C ALA A 152 -5.09 -7.76 15.09
N ARG A 153 -4.15 -8.70 15.24
CA ARG A 153 -3.90 -9.40 16.51
C ARG A 153 -3.36 -8.48 17.60
N MET A 154 -2.50 -7.52 17.24
CA MET A 154 -1.98 -6.53 18.18
C MET A 154 -3.09 -5.64 18.76
N LEU A 155 -4.02 -5.21 17.90
CA LEU A 155 -5.20 -4.42 18.30
C LEU A 155 -6.21 -5.25 19.11
N ALA A 156 -6.39 -6.52 18.76
CA ALA A 156 -7.26 -7.46 19.46
C ALA A 156 -6.74 -7.93 20.83
N ALA A 157 -5.46 -7.68 21.14
CA ALA A 157 -4.86 -8.10 22.39
C ALA A 157 -5.43 -7.32 23.57
N ASN A 158 -5.56 -7.97 24.73
CA ASN A 158 -6.05 -7.31 25.94
C ASN A 158 -5.13 -6.14 26.34
N PRO A 159 -5.70 -5.00 26.76
CA PRO A 159 -4.92 -3.85 27.22
C PRO A 159 -4.12 -4.21 28.48
N VAL A 160 -2.97 -3.58 28.65
CA VAL A 160 -2.07 -3.85 29.78
C VAL A 160 -2.75 -3.36 31.07
N GLY A 161 -2.96 -4.26 32.03
CA GLY A 161 -3.51 -3.95 33.36
C GLY A 161 -5.04 -3.85 33.46
N GLY A 162 -5.80 -4.39 32.52
CA GLY A 162 -7.27 -4.44 32.60
C GLY A 162 -7.79 -5.69 33.31
N GLU A 163 -8.52 -5.53 34.42
CA GLU A 163 -9.15 -6.62 35.20
C GLU A 163 -10.36 -7.27 34.49
N ASN A 164 -10.90 -6.63 33.44
CA ASN A 164 -12.02 -7.16 32.67
C ASN A 164 -11.54 -8.00 31.48
N MET A 165 -11.49 -9.33 31.66
CA MET A 165 -11.26 -10.28 30.57
C MET A 165 -12.46 -10.32 29.61
N GLN A 166 -12.55 -9.38 28.68
CA GLN A 166 -13.37 -9.59 27.48
C GLN A 166 -12.79 -10.76 26.67
N LYS A 167 -13.66 -11.57 26.04
CA LYS A 167 -13.23 -12.67 25.17
C LYS A 167 -12.32 -12.09 24.08
N ALA A 168 -11.09 -12.60 24.00
CA ALA A 168 -10.11 -12.13 23.03
C ALA A 168 -10.65 -12.41 21.61
N CYS A 169 -10.67 -11.38 20.76
CA CYS A 169 -11.05 -11.52 19.36
C CYS A 169 -10.08 -12.47 18.66
N THR A 170 -10.61 -13.44 17.93
CA THR A 170 -9.79 -14.41 17.21
C THR A 170 -9.59 -13.97 15.76
N VAL A 171 -8.33 -13.97 15.35
CA VAL A 171 -7.90 -13.57 13.99
C VAL A 171 -7.17 -14.73 13.32
N MET A 172 -7.72 -15.21 12.22
CA MET A 172 -7.14 -16.29 11.42
C MET A 172 -6.54 -15.77 10.12
N ALA A 173 -5.35 -16.27 9.79
CA ALA A 173 -4.68 -16.02 8.53
C ALA A 173 -4.83 -17.23 7.60
N LEU A 174 -5.48 -17.05 6.46
CA LEU A 174 -5.66 -18.05 5.41
C LEU A 174 -4.84 -17.65 4.18
N LEU A 175 -3.53 -17.88 4.27
CA LEU A 175 -2.59 -17.30 3.30
C LEU A 175 -2.01 -18.33 2.32
N ASP A 176 -2.06 -19.62 2.66
CA ASP A 176 -1.55 -20.71 1.82
C ASP A 176 -2.49 -21.93 1.76
N GLY A 177 -2.48 -22.62 0.62
CA GLY A 177 -3.19 -23.90 0.43
C GLY A 177 -2.60 -25.10 1.18
N GLY A 178 -1.38 -24.99 1.74
CA GLY A 178 -0.69 -26.10 2.42
C GLY A 178 -1.28 -26.48 3.78
N MET A 179 -1.91 -25.54 4.50
CA MET A 179 -2.45 -25.77 5.85
C MET A 179 -3.98 -25.99 5.89
N LEU A 180 -4.61 -26.21 4.73
CA LEU A 180 -6.07 -26.32 4.61
C LEU A 180 -6.71 -27.36 5.53
N LYS A 181 -6.02 -28.47 5.84
CA LYS A 181 -6.55 -29.50 6.76
C LYS A 181 -6.67 -28.97 8.20
N ARG A 182 -5.62 -28.31 8.71
CA ARG A 182 -5.62 -27.74 10.07
C ARG A 182 -6.58 -26.55 10.17
N HIS A 183 -6.58 -25.67 9.16
CA HIS A 183 -7.50 -24.54 9.10
C HIS A 183 -8.97 -24.99 9.00
N LYS A 184 -9.24 -26.07 8.26
CA LYS A 184 -10.57 -26.69 8.19
C LYS A 184 -11.04 -27.21 9.55
N SER A 185 -10.16 -27.86 10.32
CA SER A 185 -10.51 -28.34 11.66
C SER A 185 -10.85 -27.18 12.59
N TRP A 186 -10.01 -26.13 12.58
CA TRP A 186 -10.23 -24.96 13.44
C TRP A 186 -11.49 -24.19 13.07
N LEU A 187 -11.71 -23.90 11.78
CA LEU A 187 -12.93 -23.23 11.29
C LEU A 187 -14.22 -23.97 11.66
N LYS A 188 -14.17 -25.29 11.81
CA LYS A 188 -15.32 -26.11 12.20
C LYS A 188 -15.52 -26.15 13.71
N ALA A 189 -14.44 -26.14 14.49
CA ALA A 189 -14.48 -26.23 15.94
C ALA A 189 -14.81 -24.89 16.58
N GLU A 190 -14.08 -23.83 16.20
CA GLU A 190 -14.27 -22.48 16.71
C GLU A 190 -14.02 -21.47 15.56
N PRO A 191 -15.08 -21.04 14.87
CA PRO A 191 -14.96 -20.09 13.77
C PRO A 191 -14.41 -18.74 14.28
N PRO A 192 -13.38 -18.18 13.62
CA PRO A 192 -12.81 -16.92 14.03
C PRO A 192 -13.69 -15.73 13.62
N GLU A 193 -13.65 -14.62 14.35
CA GLU A 193 -14.41 -13.43 14.02
C GLU A 193 -13.83 -12.70 12.79
N ILE A 194 -12.50 -12.68 12.67
CA ILE A 194 -11.77 -12.01 11.58
C ILE A 194 -10.94 -13.03 10.80
N VAL A 195 -11.07 -13.01 9.48
CA VAL A 195 -10.24 -13.80 8.56
C VAL A 195 -9.49 -12.87 7.62
N VAL A 196 -8.16 -12.99 7.60
CA VAL A 196 -7.30 -12.36 6.59
C VAL A 196 -6.87 -13.44 5.60
N ALA A 197 -7.15 -13.27 4.32
CA ALA A 197 -6.93 -14.34 3.34
C ALA A 197 -6.35 -13.83 2.03
N THR A 198 -5.48 -14.65 1.42
CA THR A 198 -5.15 -14.47 0.01
C THR A 198 -6.33 -14.94 -0.85
N ILE A 199 -6.56 -14.25 -1.96
CA ILE A 199 -7.74 -14.50 -2.80
C ILE A 199 -7.81 -15.94 -3.33
N GLY A 200 -6.65 -16.52 -3.68
CA GLY A 200 -6.55 -17.90 -4.14
C GLY A 200 -6.97 -18.91 -3.06
N SER A 201 -6.40 -18.79 -1.86
CA SER A 201 -6.71 -19.68 -0.74
C SER A 201 -8.17 -19.56 -0.30
N LEU A 202 -8.70 -18.33 -0.24
CA LEU A 202 -10.11 -18.08 0.07
C LEU A 202 -11.03 -18.75 -0.95
N CYS A 203 -10.83 -18.51 -2.25
CA CYS A 203 -11.65 -19.12 -3.29
C CYS A 203 -11.60 -20.66 -3.25
N GLN A 204 -10.46 -21.25 -2.93
CA GLN A 204 -10.34 -22.69 -2.79
C GLN A 204 -11.18 -23.24 -1.61
N MET A 205 -11.23 -22.52 -0.49
CA MET A 205 -12.05 -22.90 0.67
C MET A 205 -13.55 -22.75 0.40
N LEU A 206 -13.94 -21.70 -0.32
CA LEU A 206 -15.31 -21.45 -0.75
C LEU A 206 -15.78 -22.54 -1.73
N GLN A 207 -14.97 -22.87 -2.74
CA GLN A 207 -15.29 -23.94 -3.72
C GLN A 207 -15.49 -25.30 -3.06
N LYS A 208 -14.77 -25.59 -1.97
CA LYS A 208 -14.90 -26.84 -1.21
C LYS A 208 -16.04 -26.80 -0.18
N ASN A 209 -16.82 -25.73 -0.13
CA ASN A 209 -17.88 -25.49 0.88
C ASN A 209 -17.39 -25.64 2.34
N ILE A 210 -16.10 -25.38 2.58
CA ILE A 210 -15.52 -25.43 3.94
C ILE A 210 -15.76 -24.11 4.67
N PHE A 211 -15.83 -23.01 3.92
CA PHE A 211 -15.98 -21.66 4.43
C PHE A 211 -17.31 -21.08 3.95
N LYS A 212 -18.04 -20.38 4.83
CA LYS A 212 -19.33 -19.75 4.53
C LYS A 212 -19.26 -18.26 4.86
N LEU A 213 -19.80 -17.42 3.98
CA LEU A 213 -19.76 -15.95 4.13
C LEU A 213 -21.05 -15.35 4.69
N GLN A 214 -21.99 -16.18 5.16
CA GLN A 214 -23.34 -15.73 5.56
C GLN A 214 -23.36 -14.72 6.72
N ALA A 215 -22.36 -14.77 7.60
CA ALA A 215 -22.25 -13.88 8.75
C ALA A 215 -21.33 -12.67 8.51
N VAL A 216 -20.72 -12.57 7.32
CA VAL A 216 -19.76 -11.51 6.99
C VAL A 216 -20.49 -10.19 6.82
N ARG A 217 -20.15 -9.24 7.67
CA ARG A 217 -20.67 -7.86 7.69
C ARG A 217 -19.71 -6.87 7.06
N VAL A 218 -18.41 -7.14 7.12
CA VAL A 218 -17.38 -6.26 6.55
C VAL A 218 -16.49 -7.07 5.62
N LEU A 219 -16.37 -6.61 4.38
CA LEU A 219 -15.44 -7.15 3.38
C LEU A 219 -14.45 -6.06 3.00
N VAL A 220 -13.17 -6.29 3.27
CA VAL A 220 -12.08 -5.41 2.85
C VAL A 220 -11.30 -6.08 1.73
N ILE A 221 -10.96 -5.34 0.68
CA ILE A 221 -10.01 -5.76 -0.35
C ILE A 221 -8.88 -4.75 -0.35
N ASP A 222 -7.69 -5.18 0.09
CA ASP A 222 -6.50 -4.36 0.19
C ASP A 222 -5.61 -4.51 -1.04
N GLU A 223 -4.82 -3.48 -1.36
CA GLU A 223 -3.98 -3.38 -2.56
C GLU A 223 -4.72 -3.81 -3.86
N VAL A 224 -5.86 -3.15 -4.12
CA VAL A 224 -6.68 -3.43 -5.30
C VAL A 224 -5.90 -3.25 -6.61
N ASP A 225 -5.06 -2.23 -6.72
CA ASP A 225 -4.17 -2.03 -7.86
C ASP A 225 -3.34 -3.27 -8.21
N PHE A 226 -2.79 -3.95 -7.21
CA PHE A 226 -2.04 -5.18 -7.41
C PHE A 226 -2.93 -6.32 -7.92
N ILE A 227 -4.11 -6.48 -7.33
CA ILE A 227 -5.05 -7.53 -7.75
C ILE A 227 -5.41 -7.34 -9.24
N PHE A 228 -5.54 -6.09 -9.68
CA PHE A 228 -5.85 -5.73 -11.06
C PHE A 228 -4.67 -5.93 -12.03
N GLY A 229 -3.44 -6.05 -11.53
CA GLY A 229 -2.28 -6.44 -12.32
C GLY A 229 -2.32 -7.88 -12.83
N SER A 230 -3.13 -8.76 -12.21
CA SER A 230 -3.23 -10.18 -12.59
C SER A 230 -4.66 -10.56 -13.00
N SER A 231 -4.85 -10.91 -14.28
CA SER A 231 -6.15 -11.34 -14.81
C SER A 231 -6.76 -12.53 -14.04
N LYS A 232 -5.90 -13.44 -13.54
CA LYS A 232 -6.31 -14.56 -12.67
C LYS A 232 -6.87 -14.08 -11.35
N GLN A 233 -6.23 -13.11 -10.69
CA GLN A 233 -6.72 -12.57 -9.42
C GLN A 233 -8.00 -11.76 -9.62
N VAL A 234 -8.10 -10.95 -10.68
CA VAL A 234 -9.34 -10.23 -11.04
C VAL A 234 -10.50 -11.20 -11.25
N PHE A 235 -10.28 -12.31 -11.95
CA PHE A 235 -11.31 -13.33 -12.15
C PHE A 235 -11.80 -13.91 -10.82
N LEU A 236 -10.88 -14.24 -9.91
CA LEU A 236 -11.23 -14.76 -8.57
C LEU A 236 -11.94 -13.71 -7.72
N LEU A 237 -11.55 -12.44 -7.82
CA LEU A 237 -12.19 -11.32 -7.12
C LEU A 237 -13.62 -11.11 -7.58
N ARG A 238 -13.84 -11.12 -8.90
CA ARG A 238 -15.19 -11.07 -9.46
C ARG A 238 -16.03 -12.22 -8.92
N LYS A 239 -15.51 -13.45 -8.93
CA LYS A 239 -16.21 -14.62 -8.39
C LYS A 239 -16.55 -14.47 -6.91
N LEU A 240 -15.64 -13.92 -6.10
CA LEU A 240 -15.89 -13.62 -4.69
C LEU A 240 -17.03 -12.63 -4.48
N LEU A 241 -16.96 -11.50 -5.19
CA LEU A 241 -17.87 -10.37 -5.00
C LEU A 241 -19.29 -10.62 -5.52
N THR A 242 -19.43 -11.45 -6.56
CA THR A 242 -20.72 -11.69 -7.23
C THR A 242 -21.34 -13.05 -6.93
N ALA A 243 -20.54 -14.11 -6.79
CA ALA A 243 -21.08 -15.47 -6.65
C ALA A 243 -21.12 -15.97 -5.20
N TYR A 244 -20.22 -15.49 -4.34
CA TYR A 244 -20.09 -16.02 -2.97
C TYR A 244 -20.64 -15.09 -1.90
N SER A 245 -20.86 -13.82 -2.19
CA SER A 245 -21.24 -12.81 -1.21
C SER A 245 -22.32 -11.88 -1.76
N THR A 246 -23.34 -11.58 -0.96
CA THR A 246 -24.42 -10.66 -1.33
C THR A 246 -24.08 -9.23 -0.94
N ILE A 247 -24.29 -8.27 -1.84
CA ILE A 247 -23.92 -6.87 -1.63
C ILE A 247 -24.69 -6.22 -0.48
N ASP A 248 -25.95 -6.61 -0.29
CA ASP A 248 -26.84 -6.04 0.74
C ASP A 248 -26.53 -6.54 2.15
N SER A 249 -25.78 -7.64 2.29
CA SER A 249 -25.47 -8.24 3.60
C SER A 249 -24.18 -7.72 4.21
N ARG A 250 -23.45 -6.82 3.53
CA ARG A 250 -22.12 -6.36 3.96
C ARG A 250 -21.86 -4.88 3.65
N GLN A 251 -20.85 -4.35 4.31
CA GLN A 251 -20.14 -3.14 3.92
C GLN A 251 -18.84 -3.55 3.21
N THR A 252 -18.58 -2.96 2.04
CA THR A 252 -17.39 -3.24 1.23
C THR A 252 -16.42 -2.07 1.27
N VAL A 253 -15.15 -2.36 1.58
CA VAL A 253 -14.06 -1.39 1.55
C VAL A 253 -13.00 -1.83 0.56
N LEU A 254 -12.70 -0.98 -0.42
CA LEU A 254 -11.64 -1.19 -1.41
C LEU A 254 -10.48 -0.25 -1.08
N ALA A 255 -9.35 -0.77 -0.62
CA ALA A 255 -8.18 0.02 -0.28
C ALA A 255 -7.11 -0.12 -1.37
N SER A 256 -6.57 1.00 -1.86
CA SER A 256 -5.52 1.00 -2.87
C SER A 256 -4.57 2.18 -2.68
N ALA A 257 -3.31 1.97 -3.05
CA ALA A 257 -2.32 3.06 -3.08
C ALA A 257 -2.48 3.92 -4.32
N SER A 258 -2.79 3.29 -5.45
CA SER A 258 -3.08 3.96 -6.71
C SER A 258 -4.33 3.39 -7.35
N ILE A 259 -5.10 4.23 -8.05
CA ILE A 259 -6.21 3.79 -8.91
C ILE A 259 -6.17 4.63 -10.20
N PRO A 260 -5.54 4.12 -11.28
CA PRO A 260 -5.62 4.76 -12.58
C PRO A 260 -7.08 4.91 -13.02
N GLN A 261 -7.44 6.10 -13.49
CA GLN A 261 -8.82 6.42 -13.88
C GLN A 261 -9.84 6.11 -12.75
N HIS A 262 -9.55 6.54 -11.52
CA HIS A 262 -10.38 6.26 -10.34
C HIS A 262 -11.90 6.52 -10.52
N ASN A 263 -12.31 7.51 -11.30
CA ASN A 263 -13.73 7.74 -11.63
C ASN A 263 -14.33 6.60 -12.45
N ARG A 264 -13.58 6.08 -13.42
CA ARG A 264 -13.99 4.90 -14.20
C ARG A 264 -14.02 3.66 -13.33
N PHE A 265 -13.01 3.49 -12.48
CA PHE A 265 -12.96 2.38 -11.52
C PHE A 265 -14.17 2.39 -10.57
N LEU A 266 -14.53 3.55 -10.02
CA LEU A 266 -15.72 3.74 -9.19
C LEU A 266 -16.99 3.34 -9.94
N TYR A 267 -17.14 3.81 -11.19
CA TYR A 267 -18.26 3.42 -12.04
C TYR A 267 -18.31 1.90 -12.25
N ASP A 268 -17.17 1.28 -12.55
CA ASP A 268 -17.10 -0.17 -12.76
C ASP A 268 -17.43 -0.95 -11.47
N CYS A 269 -17.02 -0.47 -10.29
CA CYS A 269 -17.38 -1.09 -9.01
C CYS A 269 -18.90 -1.14 -8.79
N ILE A 270 -19.60 -0.05 -9.11
CA ILE A 270 -21.07 0.05 -9.00
C ILE A 270 -21.74 -0.85 -10.05
N GLN A 271 -21.35 -0.72 -11.32
CA GLN A 271 -21.95 -1.49 -12.42
C GLN A 271 -21.79 -3.00 -12.25
N GLN A 272 -20.63 -3.43 -11.75
CA GLN A 272 -20.33 -4.85 -11.52
C GLN A 272 -20.87 -5.35 -10.17
N LYS A 273 -21.61 -4.51 -9.43
CA LYS A 273 -22.20 -4.83 -8.12
C LYS A 273 -21.17 -5.27 -7.08
N TRP A 274 -19.98 -4.67 -7.12
CA TRP A 274 -18.94 -4.89 -6.12
C TRP A 274 -19.18 -4.07 -4.86
N THR A 275 -19.71 -2.86 -5.05
CA THR A 275 -20.10 -1.91 -4.01
C THR A 275 -21.53 -1.42 -4.24
N LYS A 276 -22.18 -0.92 -3.18
CA LYS A 276 -23.48 -0.25 -3.25
C LYS A 276 -23.41 1.03 -4.10
N ASN A 277 -24.57 1.54 -4.49
CA ASN A 277 -24.69 2.71 -5.36
C ASN A 277 -24.23 4.01 -4.68
N ASP A 278 -24.25 4.06 -3.35
CA ASP A 278 -23.87 5.18 -2.48
C ASP A 278 -22.42 5.09 -1.98
N VAL A 279 -21.57 4.31 -2.66
CA VAL A 279 -20.15 4.16 -2.33
C VAL A 279 -19.43 5.53 -2.32
N VAL A 280 -18.63 5.76 -1.28
CA VAL A 280 -17.87 7.00 -1.11
C VAL A 280 -16.41 6.77 -1.49
N HIS A 281 -15.89 7.58 -2.43
CA HIS A 281 -14.48 7.57 -2.79
C HIS A 281 -13.72 8.61 -1.96
N ILE A 282 -12.87 8.13 -1.07
CA ILE A 282 -12.04 8.95 -0.20
C ILE A 282 -10.64 8.96 -0.78
N HIS A 283 -10.29 10.09 -1.36
CA HIS A 283 -9.04 10.28 -2.07
C HIS A 283 -8.19 11.31 -1.32
N VAL A 284 -7.18 10.83 -0.60
CA VAL A 284 -6.29 11.69 0.19
C VAL A 284 -4.95 11.81 -0.52
N ASN A 285 -4.71 13.01 -1.05
CA ASN A 285 -3.60 13.46 -1.88
C ASN A 285 -3.46 12.76 -3.25
N PRO A 286 -3.91 13.42 -4.35
CA PRO A 286 -3.81 12.88 -5.70
C PRO A 286 -2.37 12.72 -6.21
N VAL A 287 -1.47 13.61 -5.81
CA VAL A 287 -0.04 13.61 -6.16
C VAL A 287 0.65 14.45 -5.09
N GLN A 288 1.32 13.83 -4.11
CA GLN A 288 2.38 14.56 -3.42
C GLN A 288 3.64 14.42 -4.29
N PRO A 289 4.37 15.52 -4.55
CA PRO A 289 5.67 15.41 -5.21
C PRO A 289 6.53 14.41 -4.44
N MET A 290 7.38 13.67 -5.16
CA MET A 290 8.33 12.78 -4.51
C MET A 290 9.11 13.56 -3.43
N PRO A 291 9.47 12.92 -2.31
CA PRO A 291 10.12 13.63 -1.22
C PRO A 291 11.38 14.36 -1.73
N SER A 292 11.52 15.64 -1.42
CA SER A 292 12.58 16.50 -1.99
C SER A 292 14.00 16.06 -1.62
N HIS A 293 14.15 15.24 -0.57
CA HIS A 293 15.42 14.64 -0.17
C HIS A 293 15.79 13.36 -0.96
N LEU A 294 14.88 12.86 -1.80
CA LEU A 294 15.11 11.68 -2.61
C LEU A 294 15.74 12.08 -3.94
N CYS A 295 16.97 11.64 -4.19
CA CYS A 295 17.67 11.92 -5.44
C CYS A 295 17.27 10.88 -6.49
N HIS A 296 16.73 11.35 -7.61
CA HIS A 296 16.36 10.51 -8.73
C HIS A 296 17.42 10.64 -9.83
N ASN A 297 17.99 9.51 -10.24
CA ASN A 297 19.05 9.47 -11.24
C ASN A 297 18.71 8.47 -12.34
N PHE A 298 19.29 8.63 -13.52
CA PHE A 298 19.26 7.61 -14.57
C PHE A 298 20.58 7.48 -15.32
N VAL A 299 20.82 6.30 -15.87
CA VAL A 299 21.95 6.00 -16.76
C VAL A 299 21.42 5.41 -18.05
N ILE A 300 21.78 6.01 -19.18
CA ILE A 300 21.49 5.45 -20.50
C ILE A 300 22.53 4.37 -20.81
N CYS A 301 22.08 3.14 -20.98
CA CYS A 301 22.95 2.01 -21.31
C CYS A 301 22.20 0.92 -22.08
N GLY A 302 22.91 0.24 -22.98
CA GLY A 302 22.44 -0.92 -23.72
C GLY A 302 22.25 -2.14 -22.82
N LYS A 303 21.37 -3.06 -23.24
CA LYS A 303 21.02 -4.25 -22.45
C LYS A 303 22.22 -5.14 -22.08
N LYS A 304 23.24 -5.21 -22.95
CA LYS A 304 24.44 -6.06 -22.74
C LYS A 304 25.38 -5.49 -21.68
N GLU A 305 25.38 -4.18 -21.49
CA GLU A 305 26.29 -3.47 -20.59
C GLU A 305 25.65 -3.17 -19.23
N ARG A 306 24.32 -3.28 -19.09
CA ARG A 306 23.57 -3.04 -17.84
C ARG A 306 24.18 -3.69 -16.60
N LEU A 307 24.65 -4.95 -16.70
CA LEU A 307 25.27 -5.64 -15.56
C LEU A 307 26.55 -4.95 -15.07
N HIS A 308 27.42 -4.53 -16.00
CA HIS A 308 28.66 -3.82 -15.68
C HIS A 308 28.37 -2.41 -15.16
N VAL A 309 27.40 -1.72 -15.76
CA VAL A 309 26.96 -0.39 -15.29
C VAL A 309 26.41 -0.47 -13.85
N LEU A 310 25.59 -1.48 -13.55
CA LEU A 310 25.10 -1.72 -12.20
C LEU A 310 26.25 -1.96 -11.22
N LEU A 311 27.25 -2.76 -11.59
CA LEU A 311 28.42 -3.01 -10.75
C LEU A 311 29.20 -1.72 -10.46
N SER A 312 29.46 -0.91 -11.49
CA SER A 312 30.13 0.38 -11.35
C SER A 312 29.36 1.35 -10.44
N LEU A 313 28.03 1.39 -10.57
CA LEU A 313 27.15 2.17 -9.68
C LEU A 313 27.29 1.69 -8.23
N LEU A 314 27.19 0.38 -7.97
CA LEU A 314 27.30 -0.17 -6.62
C LEU A 314 28.67 0.09 -5.98
N GLN A 315 29.74 0.10 -6.76
CA GLN A 315 31.10 0.40 -6.30
C GLN A 315 31.30 1.89 -5.99
N LYS A 316 30.72 2.78 -6.81
CA LYS A 316 30.76 4.23 -6.64
C LYS A 316 29.94 4.68 -5.45
N ASP A 317 28.68 4.25 -5.40
CA ASP A 317 27.68 4.71 -4.43
C ASP A 317 27.92 4.13 -3.03
N ARG A 318 28.59 2.97 -2.93
CA ARG A 318 28.85 2.22 -1.69
C ARG A 318 27.61 2.21 -0.76
N PRO A 319 26.48 1.65 -1.22
CA PRO A 319 25.24 1.67 -0.46
C PRO A 319 25.42 0.98 0.90
N LYS A 320 24.73 1.47 1.94
CA LYS A 320 24.61 0.75 3.22
C LYS A 320 23.60 -0.39 3.14
N SER A 321 22.58 -0.19 2.31
CA SER A 321 21.55 -1.17 1.98
C SER A 321 20.87 -0.74 0.68
N GLY A 322 20.51 -1.70 -0.16
CA GLY A 322 19.90 -1.41 -1.45
C GLY A 322 18.96 -2.50 -1.96
N ILE A 323 18.02 -2.12 -2.81
CA ILE A 323 17.15 -3.05 -3.55
C ILE A 323 17.39 -2.84 -5.03
N ILE A 324 17.58 -3.94 -5.76
CA ILE A 324 17.80 -4.00 -7.19
C ILE A 324 16.55 -4.64 -7.80
N PHE A 325 15.76 -3.83 -8.49
CA PHE A 325 14.53 -4.26 -9.12
C PHE A 325 14.76 -4.73 -10.54
N VAL A 326 14.39 -5.98 -10.80
CA VAL A 326 14.47 -6.62 -12.11
C VAL A 326 13.05 -6.90 -12.60
N SER A 327 12.83 -6.78 -13.90
CA SER A 327 11.51 -7.07 -14.50
C SER A 327 11.11 -8.53 -14.30
N GLU A 328 9.81 -8.76 -14.10
CA GLU A 328 9.24 -10.09 -14.07
C GLU A 328 9.54 -10.87 -15.35
N GLN A 329 9.82 -12.16 -15.20
CA GLN A 329 9.93 -13.05 -16.35
C GLN A 329 8.58 -13.20 -17.05
N SER A 330 8.59 -13.12 -18.38
CA SER A 330 7.41 -13.45 -19.18
C SER A 330 7.01 -14.92 -19.02
N GLU A 331 5.71 -15.21 -19.12
CA GLU A 331 5.17 -16.60 -19.11
C GLU A 331 5.79 -17.48 -20.20
N LYS A 332 6.17 -16.89 -21.35
CA LYS A 332 6.88 -17.60 -22.42
C LYS A 332 8.28 -17.99 -21.99
N SER A 333 8.99 -17.10 -21.30
CA SER A 333 10.34 -17.33 -20.76
C SER A 333 10.32 -18.43 -19.70
N LYS A 334 9.34 -18.40 -18.79
CA LYS A 334 9.12 -19.44 -17.76
C LYS A 334 8.94 -20.83 -18.39
N LYS A 335 8.09 -20.94 -19.41
CA LYS A 335 7.84 -22.21 -20.14
C LYS A 335 9.05 -22.72 -20.93
N SER A 336 9.93 -21.81 -21.37
CA SER A 336 11.15 -22.16 -22.10
C SER A 336 12.32 -22.59 -21.20
N GLY A 337 12.15 -22.60 -19.88
CA GLY A 337 13.19 -23.00 -18.93
C GLY A 337 14.38 -22.03 -18.82
N LYS A 338 14.23 -20.78 -19.31
CA LYS A 338 15.29 -19.77 -19.15
C LYS A 338 15.37 -19.33 -17.69
N PRO A 339 16.59 -19.22 -17.11
CA PRO A 339 16.76 -18.79 -15.72
C PRO A 339 16.18 -17.40 -15.49
N PRO A 340 15.59 -17.12 -14.31
CA PRO A 340 15.11 -15.80 -13.92
C PRO A 340 16.16 -14.72 -14.16
N SER A 341 15.74 -13.58 -14.71
CA SER A 341 16.64 -12.42 -14.86
C SER A 341 17.20 -11.99 -13.49
N THR A 342 16.42 -12.20 -12.42
CA THR A 342 16.85 -12.02 -11.04
C THR A 342 18.01 -12.93 -10.65
N THR A 343 17.98 -14.21 -11.01
CA THR A 343 19.07 -15.17 -10.74
C THR A 343 20.34 -14.77 -11.50
N LEU A 344 20.22 -14.35 -12.76
CA LEU A 344 21.36 -13.91 -13.57
C LEU A 344 22.07 -12.69 -12.96
N VAL A 345 21.29 -11.71 -12.51
CA VAL A 345 21.84 -10.52 -11.82
C VAL A 345 22.49 -10.92 -10.49
N MET A 346 21.85 -11.79 -9.71
CA MET A 346 22.39 -12.26 -8.42
C MET A 346 23.71 -13.02 -8.59
N GLU A 347 23.79 -13.96 -9.55
CA GLU A 347 25.00 -14.75 -9.81
C GLU A 347 26.15 -13.87 -10.30
N PHE A 348 25.88 -12.93 -11.21
CA PHE A 348 26.87 -11.95 -11.65
C PHE A 348 27.40 -11.13 -10.48
N LEU A 349 26.50 -10.59 -9.64
CA LEU A 349 26.91 -9.79 -8.48
C LEU A 349 27.69 -10.64 -7.47
N LYS A 350 27.29 -11.87 -7.17
CA LYS A 350 28.07 -12.74 -6.27
C LYS A 350 29.50 -12.99 -6.73
N ASN A 351 29.72 -13.06 -8.05
CA ASN A 351 31.04 -13.33 -8.62
C ASN A 351 31.88 -12.06 -8.83
N SER A 352 31.26 -10.90 -9.00
CA SER A 352 31.96 -9.67 -9.42
C SER A 352 31.88 -8.52 -8.41
N TYR A 353 30.93 -8.55 -7.48
CA TYR A 353 30.77 -7.53 -6.45
C TYR A 353 31.67 -7.84 -5.25
N ASN A 354 32.80 -7.15 -5.16
CA ASN A 354 33.73 -7.23 -4.02
C ASN A 354 33.34 -6.28 -2.87
N GLY A 355 32.06 -5.96 -2.71
CA GLY A 355 31.60 -5.10 -1.62
C GLY A 355 31.29 -5.89 -0.34
N GLY A 356 31.24 -5.19 0.80
CA GLY A 356 30.96 -5.79 2.10
C GLY A 356 29.49 -6.18 2.34
N LEU A 357 28.59 -5.93 1.38
CA LEU A 357 27.17 -6.28 1.50
C LEU A 357 26.89 -7.67 0.93
N GLU A 358 26.11 -8.44 1.67
CA GLU A 358 25.59 -9.71 1.18
C GLU A 358 24.53 -9.47 0.08
N VAL A 359 24.64 -10.24 -1.00
CA VAL A 359 23.69 -10.22 -2.12
C VAL A 359 22.66 -11.33 -1.93
N LEU A 360 21.42 -10.92 -1.70
CA LEU A 360 20.28 -11.79 -1.44
C LEU A 360 19.28 -11.73 -2.59
N LEU A 361 18.57 -12.83 -2.81
CA LEU A 361 17.58 -12.98 -3.87
C LEU A 361 16.19 -13.11 -3.25
N LEU A 362 15.23 -12.39 -3.81
CA LEU A 362 13.83 -12.47 -3.43
C LEU A 362 12.99 -12.79 -4.66
N GLU A 363 12.59 -14.06 -4.79
CA GLU A 363 11.75 -14.55 -5.88
C GLU A 363 10.37 -15.00 -5.39
N GLU A 364 9.40 -14.92 -6.31
CA GLU A 364 8.00 -15.29 -6.07
C GLU A 364 7.83 -16.75 -5.63
N ASP A 365 8.62 -17.65 -6.21
CA ASP A 365 8.52 -19.10 -6.04
C ASP A 365 9.38 -19.65 -4.88
N MET A 366 10.18 -18.79 -4.22
CA MET A 366 10.99 -19.23 -3.08
C MET A 366 10.10 -19.76 -1.96
N ASN A 367 10.53 -20.83 -1.30
CA ASN A 367 9.85 -21.31 -0.10
C ASN A 367 9.82 -20.19 0.95
N PHE A 368 8.66 -19.97 1.55
CA PHE A 368 8.43 -18.94 2.54
C PHE A 368 9.45 -18.96 3.69
N ASN A 369 9.80 -20.14 4.21
CA ASN A 369 10.79 -20.23 5.30
C ASN A 369 12.16 -19.72 4.82
N ALA A 370 12.55 -20.05 3.59
CA ALA A 370 13.77 -19.54 2.98
C ALA A 370 13.69 -18.01 2.80
N ARG A 371 12.56 -17.47 2.31
CA ARG A 371 12.36 -16.02 2.20
C ARG A 371 12.45 -15.30 3.55
N ALA A 372 11.80 -15.83 4.58
CA ALA A 372 11.79 -15.25 5.92
C ALA A 372 13.19 -15.25 6.55
N THR A 373 13.94 -16.33 6.40
CA THR A 373 15.36 -16.41 6.83
C THR A 373 16.22 -15.42 6.07
N SER A 374 16.13 -15.40 4.73
CA SER A 374 16.87 -14.44 3.91
C SER A 374 16.56 -12.98 4.25
N LEU A 375 15.47 -12.68 4.97
CA LEU A 375 15.06 -11.32 5.35
C LEU A 375 15.29 -11.00 6.84
N SER A 376 15.39 -12.00 7.72
CA SER A 376 15.86 -11.78 9.08
C SER A 376 17.32 -11.36 9.10
N ASP A 377 18.12 -11.95 8.21
CA ASP A 377 19.56 -11.71 8.12
C ASP A 377 19.84 -10.28 7.61
N VAL A 378 18.94 -9.75 6.77
CA VAL A 378 18.97 -8.37 6.26
C VAL A 378 18.90 -7.31 7.37
N ARG A 379 18.16 -7.58 8.44
CA ARG A 379 17.84 -6.57 9.47
C ARG A 379 19.04 -6.22 10.37
N GLN A 380 20.14 -6.98 10.34
CA GLN A 380 21.27 -6.79 11.27
C GLN A 380 22.55 -6.22 10.62
N GLY A 381 22.73 -6.30 9.30
CA GLY A 381 24.01 -5.94 8.65
C GLY A 381 23.93 -5.04 7.41
N GLY A 382 22.74 -4.73 6.90
CA GLY A 382 22.59 -4.13 5.57
C GLY A 382 22.86 -5.16 4.46
N CYS A 383 22.17 -5.04 3.32
CA CYS A 383 22.27 -6.01 2.23
C CYS A 383 21.96 -5.39 0.87
N LEU A 384 22.24 -6.14 -0.19
CA LEU A 384 21.70 -5.91 -1.53
C LEU A 384 20.65 -6.96 -1.87
N LEU A 385 19.39 -6.54 -2.02
CA LEU A 385 18.29 -7.43 -2.37
C LEU A 385 18.00 -7.34 -3.87
N VAL A 386 18.07 -8.46 -4.58
CA VAL A 386 17.62 -8.57 -5.97
C VAL A 386 16.19 -9.11 -5.98
N ALA A 387 15.23 -8.35 -6.51
CA ALA A 387 13.81 -8.68 -6.44
C ALA A 387 13.01 -8.24 -7.67
N THR A 388 11.84 -8.87 -7.89
CA THR A 388 10.79 -8.34 -8.78
C THR A 388 9.80 -7.48 -8.00
N ASP A 389 8.97 -6.69 -8.70
CA ASP A 389 7.88 -5.93 -8.08
C ASP A 389 6.97 -6.87 -7.26
N LEU A 390 6.53 -7.98 -7.87
CA LEU A 390 5.67 -8.98 -7.21
C LEU A 390 6.29 -9.53 -5.93
N ALA A 391 7.58 -9.87 -5.97
CA ALA A 391 8.29 -10.46 -4.84
C ALA A 391 8.51 -9.47 -3.69
N SER A 392 8.56 -8.17 -3.98
CA SER A 392 8.79 -7.11 -2.99
C SER A 392 7.49 -6.56 -2.34
N ARG A 393 6.32 -6.78 -2.95
CA ARG A 393 5.04 -6.25 -2.46
C ARG A 393 4.57 -7.00 -1.22
N GLY A 394 3.93 -6.27 -0.29
CA GLY A 394 3.48 -6.83 0.99
C GLY A 394 4.60 -7.21 1.97
N PHE A 395 5.88 -6.97 1.64
CA PHE A 395 6.98 -7.19 2.57
C PHE A 395 7.37 -5.90 3.31
N ASP A 396 7.68 -6.05 4.61
CA ASP A 396 8.19 -4.98 5.47
C ASP A 396 9.71 -4.99 5.35
N LEU A 397 10.16 -4.57 4.17
CA LEU A 397 11.59 -4.40 3.89
C LEU A 397 12.10 -3.25 4.76
N PRO A 398 13.25 -3.43 5.44
CA PRO A 398 13.86 -2.32 6.15
C PRO A 398 14.15 -1.19 5.16
N GLU A 399 14.06 0.05 5.66
CA GLU A 399 14.35 1.23 4.86
C GLU A 399 15.75 1.11 4.24
N THR A 400 15.80 1.19 2.90
CA THR A 400 17.07 1.10 2.19
C THR A 400 17.59 2.47 1.81
N THR A 401 18.91 2.60 1.73
CA THR A 401 19.54 3.85 1.26
C THR A 401 19.42 4.03 -0.24
N HIS A 402 19.45 2.94 -1.01
CA HIS A 402 19.47 2.98 -2.47
C HIS A 402 18.40 2.07 -3.07
N VAL A 403 17.84 2.49 -4.20
CA VAL A 403 16.99 1.68 -5.07
C VAL A 403 17.57 1.74 -6.47
N TYR A 404 17.85 0.58 -7.07
CA TYR A 404 18.33 0.46 -8.43
C TYR A 404 17.24 -0.18 -9.28
N ASN A 405 16.70 0.55 -10.25
CA ASN A 405 15.83 -0.03 -11.28
C ASN A 405 16.73 -0.59 -12.37
N PHE A 406 17.11 -1.87 -12.25
CA PHE A 406 17.88 -2.58 -13.29
C PHE A 406 17.09 -2.67 -14.60
N ASP A 407 15.78 -2.88 -14.46
CA ASP A 407 14.82 -2.66 -15.52
C ASP A 407 13.83 -1.57 -15.10
N LEU A 408 13.58 -0.61 -15.99
CA LEU A 408 12.60 0.44 -15.76
C LEU A 408 11.20 -0.18 -15.51
N PRO A 409 10.46 0.25 -14.47
CA PRO A 409 9.11 -0.24 -14.24
C PRO A 409 8.17 0.12 -15.40
N LYS A 410 7.13 -0.70 -15.60
CA LYS A 410 6.17 -0.52 -16.71
C LYS A 410 5.20 0.64 -16.48
N THR A 411 4.94 0.98 -15.22
CA THR A 411 3.96 1.98 -14.83
C THR A 411 4.54 2.97 -13.82
N VAL A 412 3.98 4.17 -13.80
CA VAL A 412 4.30 5.23 -12.83
C VAL A 412 4.04 4.75 -11.39
N VAL A 413 2.99 3.95 -11.21
CA VAL A 413 2.61 3.36 -9.92
C VAL A 413 3.68 2.43 -9.39
N ASP A 414 4.22 1.57 -10.26
CA ASP A 414 5.32 0.68 -9.89
C ASP A 414 6.58 1.49 -9.54
N TYR A 415 6.89 2.53 -10.31
CA TYR A 415 8.00 3.43 -9.98
C TYR A 415 7.84 4.05 -8.59
N LEU A 416 6.66 4.60 -8.28
CA LEU A 416 6.34 5.16 -6.98
C LEU A 416 6.50 4.12 -5.85
N HIS A 417 6.04 2.88 -6.07
CA HIS A 417 6.16 1.80 -5.10
C HIS A 417 7.60 1.33 -4.86
N ARG A 418 8.44 1.34 -5.91
CA ARG A 418 9.87 1.04 -5.80
C ARG A 418 10.62 2.16 -5.09
N ALA A 419 10.38 3.41 -5.48
CA ALA A 419 10.98 4.58 -4.85
C ALA A 419 10.59 4.71 -3.37
N GLY A 420 9.34 4.37 -3.02
CA GLY A 420 8.86 4.32 -1.64
C GLY A 420 9.47 3.20 -0.77
N ARG A 421 10.50 2.48 -1.24
CA ARG A 421 11.33 1.59 -0.41
C ARG A 421 12.53 2.29 0.22
N THR A 422 12.79 3.52 -0.20
CA THR A 422 13.80 4.41 0.35
C THR A 422 13.18 5.74 0.75
N GLY A 423 13.87 6.54 1.55
CA GLY A 423 13.44 7.89 1.93
C GLY A 423 12.12 7.96 2.72
N ARG A 424 11.78 6.93 3.50
CA ARG A 424 10.52 6.86 4.28
C ARG A 424 10.52 7.78 5.50
N MET A 425 11.70 8.14 6.00
CA MET A 425 11.84 9.07 7.10
C MET A 425 11.97 10.51 6.58
N PRO A 426 11.02 11.41 6.86
CA PRO A 426 11.02 12.80 6.35
C PRO A 426 12.22 13.64 6.86
N PHE A 427 12.94 13.15 7.87
CA PHE A 427 14.06 13.86 8.51
C PHE A 427 15.37 13.06 8.51
N SER A 428 15.49 12.01 7.67
CA SER A 428 16.76 11.29 7.57
C SER A 428 17.81 12.16 6.89
N LYS A 429 18.95 12.37 7.57
CA LYS A 429 20.11 13.06 6.99
C LYS A 429 20.85 12.22 5.93
N ASN A 430 20.49 10.96 5.76
CA ASN A 430 21.11 10.09 4.77
C ASN A 430 20.57 10.45 3.38
N ARG A 431 21.48 10.71 2.43
CA ARG A 431 21.10 10.83 1.01
C ARG A 431 20.54 9.48 0.55
N CYS A 432 19.27 9.50 0.15
CA CYS A 432 18.58 8.36 -0.45
C CYS A 432 18.55 8.56 -1.96
N SER A 433 18.73 7.48 -2.73
CA SER A 433 18.72 7.58 -4.20
C SER A 433 17.91 6.49 -4.88
N VAL A 434 17.30 6.86 -6.00
CA VAL A 434 16.65 5.95 -6.95
C VAL A 434 17.33 6.10 -8.30
N THR A 435 18.14 5.11 -8.66
CA THR A 435 18.90 5.12 -9.93
C THR A 435 18.27 4.16 -10.93
N SER A 436 17.92 4.65 -12.13
CA SER A 436 17.29 3.83 -13.17
C SER A 436 18.21 3.58 -14.35
N LEU A 437 18.41 2.30 -14.70
CA LEU A 437 19.14 1.90 -15.88
C LEU A 437 18.15 1.81 -17.04
N ILE A 438 18.31 2.69 -18.03
CA ILE A 438 17.37 2.81 -19.14
C ILE A 438 18.08 2.61 -20.48
N ALA A 439 17.38 2.04 -21.45
CA ALA A 439 17.78 2.15 -22.85
C ALA A 439 17.41 3.53 -23.40
N LYS A 440 18.04 3.95 -24.50
CA LYS A 440 17.77 5.26 -25.12
C LYS A 440 16.29 5.44 -25.50
N GLU A 441 15.66 4.34 -25.92
CA GLU A 441 14.24 4.31 -26.29
C GLU A 441 13.33 4.38 -25.06
N GLU A 442 13.81 4.11 -23.84
CA GLU A 442 13.00 4.14 -22.62
C GLU A 442 12.97 5.54 -21.98
N ARG A 443 13.74 6.51 -22.49
CA ARG A 443 13.79 7.88 -21.94
C ARG A 443 12.43 8.58 -21.92
N PHE A 444 11.60 8.37 -22.94
CA PHE A 444 10.26 8.96 -22.99
C PHE A 444 9.34 8.38 -21.90
N VAL A 445 9.53 7.10 -21.54
CA VAL A 445 8.77 6.45 -20.46
C VAL A 445 9.16 7.06 -19.12
N LEU A 446 10.46 7.21 -18.87
CA LEU A 446 10.94 7.89 -17.65
C LEU A 446 10.47 9.35 -17.60
N GLN A 447 10.44 10.06 -18.72
CA GLN A 447 9.96 11.44 -18.79
C GLN A 447 8.47 11.58 -18.43
N ARG A 448 7.67 10.60 -18.84
CA ARG A 448 6.29 10.50 -18.39
C ARG A 448 6.21 10.34 -16.88
N PHE A 449 7.12 9.58 -16.26
CA PHE A 449 7.13 9.39 -14.80
C PHE A 449 7.52 10.68 -14.08
N GLU A 450 8.54 11.41 -14.56
CA GLU A 450 8.95 12.74 -14.07
C GLU A 450 7.75 13.69 -14.02
N ASN A 451 6.97 13.75 -15.12
CA ASN A 451 5.81 14.63 -15.23
C ASN A 451 4.64 14.22 -14.33
N GLU A 452 4.32 12.92 -14.23
CA GLU A 452 3.18 12.44 -13.44
C GLU A 452 3.45 12.48 -11.93
N LEU A 453 4.71 12.30 -11.50
CA LEU A 453 5.12 12.29 -10.09
C LEU A 453 5.82 13.58 -9.63
N MET A 454 5.98 14.55 -10.53
CA MET A 454 6.55 15.88 -10.25
C MET A 454 7.95 15.79 -9.62
N PHE A 455 8.86 15.03 -10.24
CA PHE A 455 10.26 14.94 -9.82
C PHE A 455 11.21 15.16 -11.00
N GLU A 456 12.45 15.53 -10.69
CA GLU A 456 13.52 15.69 -11.68
C GLU A 456 14.51 14.53 -11.56
N CYS A 457 14.93 13.97 -12.69
CA CYS A 457 15.87 12.87 -12.75
C CYS A 457 17.18 13.35 -13.39
N GLU A 458 18.31 13.19 -12.69
CA GLU A 458 19.63 13.60 -13.19
C GLU A 458 20.26 12.48 -14.06
N GLU A 459 20.83 12.85 -15.21
CA GLU A 459 21.56 11.89 -16.06
C GLU A 459 22.99 11.70 -15.53
N LEU A 460 23.33 10.45 -15.21
CA LEU A 460 24.69 10.07 -14.83
C LEU A 460 25.44 9.56 -16.07
N LEU A 461 26.40 10.35 -16.56
CA LEU A 461 27.18 10.02 -17.75
C LEU A 461 28.17 8.88 -17.49
N LEU A 462 28.24 7.93 -18.44
CA LEU A 462 29.09 6.74 -18.35
C LEU A 462 30.59 7.04 -18.24
N GLU A 463 31.05 8.18 -18.77
CA GLU A 463 32.44 8.64 -18.67
C GLU A 463 32.88 8.92 -17.23
N SER A 464 31.93 9.17 -16.33
CA SER A 464 32.20 9.40 -14.90
C SER A 464 32.44 8.13 -14.08
N PHE A 465 32.43 6.94 -14.70
CA PHE A 465 32.61 5.64 -14.04
C PHE A 465 33.91 4.93 -14.42
N ALA A 466 34.71 5.50 -15.33
CA ALA A 466 36.05 5.02 -15.63
C ALA A 466 37.06 5.68 -14.68
N MET A 467 37.29 5.08 -13.52
CA MET A 467 38.53 5.24 -12.74
C MET A 467 38.80 4.00 -11.87
#